data_AF-A0A7J9IEN8-F1
#
_entry.id   AF-A0A7J9IEN8-F1
#
_cell.length_a   1.000
_cell.length_b   1.000
_cell.length_c   1.000
_cell.angle_alpha   90.00
_cell.angle_beta   90.00
_cell.angle_gamma   90.00
#
_symmetry.space_group_name_H-M   'P 1'
#
loop_
_entity.id
_entity.type
_entity.pdbx_description
1 polymer ?
#
loop_
_entity_poly.entity_id
_entity_poly.type
_entity_poly.pdbx_seq_one_letter_code
_entity_poly.pdbx_strand_id
1 'polypeptide(L)'
;MDTTQLGTLIMKLGAANAKATLNVYNEIIKKLGSPQALKALNCCVEAYKYAILSFEMVSSELVEGPQTANYDVAVIGPEIANCEKELIDAKVKNPRLLARNQFMKYYIEMGYEITSTLELENPNEY
;
A
#
# COMPACT_ATOMS: atom_id res chain seq x y z
N MET A 1 -9.46 9.67 20.68
CA MET A 1 -8.80 8.65 19.85
C MET A 1 -7.33 8.82 20.07
N ASP A 2 -6.66 7.82 20.62
CA ASP A 2 -5.20 7.82 20.78
C ASP A 2 -4.50 7.50 19.45
N THR A 3 -3.17 7.71 19.41
CA THR A 3 -2.34 7.51 18.21
C THR A 3 -2.42 6.08 17.69
N THR A 4 -2.49 5.08 18.57
CA THR A 4 -2.64 3.66 18.21
C THR A 4 -3.97 3.40 17.51
N GLN A 5 -5.08 3.88 18.06
CA GLN A 5 -6.41 3.76 17.45
C GLN A 5 -6.48 4.44 16.09
N LEU A 6 -5.89 5.64 15.96
CA LEU A 6 -5.78 6.34 14.68
C LEU A 6 -4.94 5.53 13.68
N GLY A 7 -3.79 5.00 14.11
CA GLY A 7 -2.93 4.13 13.31
C GLY A 7 -3.68 2.90 12.81
N THR A 8 -4.31 2.14 13.69
CA THR A 8 -5.13 0.98 13.32
C THR A 8 -6.21 1.34 12.30
N LEU A 9 -6.88 2.49 12.46
CA LEU A 9 -7.89 2.94 11.51
C LEU A 9 -7.28 3.26 10.13
N ILE A 10 -6.17 4.00 10.09
CA ILE A 10 -5.47 4.34 8.84
C ILE A 10 -4.98 3.09 8.12
N MET A 11 -4.41 2.11 8.82
CA MET A 11 -3.97 0.85 8.21
C MET A 11 -5.15 0.07 7.62
N LYS A 12 -6.28 -0.02 8.33
CA LYS A 12 -7.50 -0.66 7.81
C LYS A 12 -8.04 0.05 6.56
N LEU A 13 -8.00 1.38 6.53
CA LEU A 13 -8.39 2.15 5.35
C LEU A 13 -7.40 1.96 4.19
N GLY A 14 -6.10 1.87 4.46
CA GLY A 14 -5.06 1.54 3.51
C GLY A 14 -5.30 0.17 2.86
N ALA A 15 -5.52 -0.87 3.67
CA ALA A 15 -5.88 -2.21 3.21
C ALA A 15 -7.15 -2.21 2.35
N ALA A 16 -8.20 -1.49 2.78
CA ALA A 16 -9.45 -1.38 2.03
C ALA A 16 -9.25 -0.68 0.67
N ASN A 17 -8.48 0.41 0.63
CA ASN A 17 -8.13 1.09 -0.60
C ASN A 17 -7.27 0.20 -1.52
N ALA A 18 -6.36 -0.60 -0.95
CA ALA A 18 -5.53 -1.53 -1.70
C ALA A 18 -6.37 -2.63 -2.34
N LYS A 19 -7.31 -3.25 -1.59
CA LYS A 19 -8.28 -4.21 -2.12
C LYS A 19 -9.13 -3.63 -3.24
N ALA A 20 -9.67 -2.42 -3.03
CA ALA A 20 -10.47 -1.74 -4.04
C ALA A 20 -9.65 -1.47 -5.32
N THR A 21 -8.38 -1.09 -5.17
CA THR A 21 -7.50 -0.82 -6.30
C THR A 21 -7.08 -2.09 -7.03
N LEU A 22 -6.76 -3.17 -6.31
CA LEU A 22 -6.49 -4.49 -6.87
C LEU A 22 -7.64 -4.98 -7.76
N ASN A 23 -8.89 -4.76 -7.34
CA ASN A 23 -10.06 -5.09 -8.14
C ASN A 23 -10.08 -4.32 -9.48
N VAL A 24 -9.68 -3.05 -9.49
CA VAL A 24 -9.57 -2.25 -10.72
C VAL A 24 -8.47 -2.80 -11.65
N TYR A 25 -7.32 -3.22 -11.11
CA TYR A 25 -6.29 -3.88 -11.91
C TYR A 25 -6.82 -5.16 -12.55
N ASN A 26 -7.49 -6.01 -11.78
CA ASN A 26 -8.09 -7.25 -12.26
C ASN A 26 -9.19 -7.02 -13.33
N GLU A 27 -9.97 -5.95 -13.22
CA GLU A 27 -10.95 -5.54 -14.24
C GLU A 27 -10.28 -5.13 -15.56
N ILE A 28 -9.15 -4.41 -15.47
CA ILE A 28 -8.42 -3.89 -16.64
C ILE A 28 -7.66 -5.00 -17.36
N ILE A 29 -7.04 -5.92 -16.61
CA ILE A 29 -6.32 -7.09 -17.16
C ILE A 29 -7.24 -7.89 -18.09
N LYS A 30 -8.51 -8.11 -17.71
CA LYS A 30 -9.49 -8.86 -18.53
C LYS A 30 -9.77 -8.23 -19.89
N LYS A 31 -9.46 -6.94 -20.08
CA LYS A 31 -9.76 -6.18 -21.30
C LYS A 31 -8.55 -5.98 -22.20
N LEU A 32 -7.34 -6.32 -21.74
CA LEU A 32 -6.10 -6.02 -22.45
C LEU A 32 -5.47 -7.29 -23.03
N GLY A 33 -5.01 -7.21 -24.28
CA GLY A 33 -4.34 -8.32 -24.97
C GLY A 33 -2.84 -8.13 -25.18
N SER A 34 -2.26 -6.97 -24.83
CA SER A 34 -0.81 -6.73 -25.03
C SER A 34 0.01 -7.47 -23.96
N PRO A 35 0.96 -8.35 -24.33
CA PRO A 35 1.80 -9.06 -23.36
C PRO A 35 2.61 -8.12 -22.46
N GLN A 36 3.11 -7.02 -23.01
CA GLN A 36 3.86 -6.02 -22.25
C GLN A 36 2.97 -5.30 -21.24
N ALA A 37 1.75 -4.92 -21.64
CA ALA A 37 0.79 -4.30 -20.73
C ALA A 37 0.35 -5.28 -19.63
N LEU A 38 0.13 -6.56 -19.96
CA LEU A 38 -0.21 -7.60 -19.00
C LEU A 38 0.91 -7.82 -17.98
N LYS A 39 2.18 -7.82 -18.42
CA LYS A 39 3.32 -7.91 -17.49
C LYS A 39 3.32 -6.76 -16.49
N ALA A 40 3.17 -5.52 -16.97
CA ALA A 40 3.14 -4.35 -16.10
C ALA A 40 1.97 -4.37 -15.11
N LEU A 41 0.78 -4.76 -15.57
CA LEU A 41 -0.41 -4.87 -14.71
C LEU A 41 -0.25 -5.97 -13.67
N ASN A 42 0.36 -7.11 -14.02
CA ASN A 42 0.62 -8.18 -13.05
C ASN A 42 1.66 -7.76 -12.01
N CYS A 43 2.68 -6.97 -12.38
CA CYS A 43 3.59 -6.37 -11.41
C CYS A 43 2.82 -5.53 -10.37
N CYS A 44 1.89 -4.69 -10.83
CA CYS A 44 1.01 -3.94 -9.95
C CYS A 44 0.12 -4.83 -9.08
N VAL A 45 -0.44 -5.91 -9.63
CA VAL A 45 -1.25 -6.86 -8.85
C VAL A 45 -0.46 -7.42 -7.67
N GLU A 46 0.79 -7.82 -7.87
CA GLU A 46 1.63 -8.33 -6.77
C GLU A 46 1.96 -7.24 -5.76
N ALA A 47 2.29 -6.02 -6.20
CA ALA A 47 2.53 -4.88 -5.31
C ALA A 47 1.29 -4.57 -4.43
N TYR A 48 0.08 -4.64 -5.00
CA TYR A 48 -1.15 -4.41 -4.24
C TYR A 48 -1.52 -5.58 -3.31
N LYS A 49 -1.21 -6.84 -3.66
CA LYS A 49 -1.35 -7.96 -2.73
C LYS A 49 -0.41 -7.79 -1.53
N TYR A 50 0.83 -7.41 -1.78
CA TYR A 50 1.81 -7.11 -0.75
C TYR A 50 1.30 -5.99 0.16
N ALA A 51 0.86 -4.87 -0.42
CA ALA A 51 0.30 -3.74 0.33
C ALA A 51 -0.88 -4.14 1.25
N ILE A 52 -1.80 -4.99 0.76
CA ILE A 52 -2.93 -5.48 1.57
C ILE A 52 -2.42 -6.22 2.80
N LEU A 53 -1.50 -7.17 2.60
CA LEU A 53 -0.96 -7.99 3.68
C LEU A 53 -0.20 -7.13 4.69
N SER A 54 0.66 -6.22 4.24
CA SER A 54 1.41 -5.31 5.11
C SER A 54 0.47 -4.42 5.93
N PHE A 55 -0.53 -3.78 5.31
CA PHE A 55 -1.48 -2.97 6.05
C PHE A 55 -2.30 -3.77 7.07
N GLU A 56 -2.73 -4.99 6.73
CA GLU A 56 -3.46 -5.84 7.65
C GLU A 56 -2.61 -6.26 8.85
N MET A 57 -1.38 -6.70 8.60
CA MET A 57 -0.40 -7.09 9.62
C MET A 57 -0.10 -5.92 10.57
N VAL A 58 0.25 -4.76 10.02
CA VAL A 58 0.55 -3.56 10.80
C VAL A 58 -0.67 -3.15 11.64
N SER A 59 -1.89 -3.28 11.11
CA SER A 59 -3.09 -2.94 11.87
C SER A 59 -3.29 -3.78 13.14
N SER A 60 -2.80 -5.04 13.16
CA SER A 60 -2.76 -5.88 14.35
C SER A 60 -1.54 -5.62 15.23
N GLU A 61 -0.36 -5.45 14.63
CA GLU A 61 0.90 -5.28 15.37
C GLU A 61 1.00 -3.96 16.13
N LEU A 62 0.35 -2.90 15.65
CA LEU A 62 0.30 -1.61 16.36
C LEU A 62 -0.23 -1.71 17.80
N VAL A 63 -0.98 -2.78 18.12
CA VAL A 63 -1.47 -3.06 19.48
C VAL A 63 -0.48 -3.92 20.29
N GLU A 64 0.34 -4.73 19.62
CA GLU A 64 1.18 -5.76 20.24
C GLU A 64 2.67 -5.34 20.36
N GLY A 65 3.17 -4.45 19.50
CA GLY A 65 4.56 -3.98 19.51
C GLY A 65 4.89 -3.11 18.28
N PRO A 66 5.02 -1.78 18.41
CA PRO A 66 5.06 -0.85 17.27
C PRO A 66 6.37 -0.84 16.45
N GLN A 67 7.39 -1.63 16.80
CA GLN A 67 8.74 -1.50 16.24
C GLN A 67 8.91 -2.10 14.83
N THR A 68 8.13 -3.11 14.45
CA THR A 68 8.16 -3.70 13.09
C THR A 68 7.22 -2.99 12.11
N ALA A 69 6.19 -2.35 12.68
CA ALA A 69 5.11 -1.70 11.95
C ALA A 69 5.59 -0.62 10.97
N ASN A 70 6.60 0.18 11.32
CA ASN A 70 7.11 1.22 10.44
C ASN A 70 7.79 0.65 9.20
N TYR A 71 8.62 -0.38 9.39
CA TYR A 71 9.32 -1.04 8.30
C TYR A 71 8.33 -1.65 7.29
N ASP A 72 7.31 -2.35 7.78
CA ASP A 72 6.32 -3.01 6.92
C ASP A 72 5.48 -2.03 6.11
N VAL A 73 5.20 -0.83 6.63
CA VAL A 73 4.55 0.24 5.86
C VAL A 73 5.53 0.87 4.86
N ALA A 74 6.77 1.10 5.26
CA ALA A 74 7.77 1.77 4.43
C ALA A 74 8.09 0.99 3.15
N VAL A 75 8.12 -0.34 3.21
CA VAL A 75 8.41 -1.20 2.04
C VAL A 75 7.29 -1.15 0.98
N ILE A 76 6.06 -0.77 1.34
CA ILE A 76 4.95 -0.63 0.38
C ILE A 76 5.25 0.48 -0.64
N GLY A 77 5.91 1.56 -0.23
CA GLY A 77 6.23 2.71 -1.08
C GLY A 77 7.02 2.32 -2.34
N PRO A 78 8.19 1.67 -2.19
CA PRO A 78 8.97 1.14 -3.31
C PRO A 78 8.19 0.20 -4.24
N GLU A 79 7.37 -0.70 -3.69
CA GLU A 79 6.55 -1.63 -4.50
C GLU A 79 5.54 -0.90 -5.40
N ILE A 80 4.85 0.10 -4.84
CA ILE A 80 3.89 0.93 -5.60
C ILE A 80 4.61 1.81 -6.63
N ALA A 81 5.78 2.36 -6.30
CA ALA A 81 6.59 3.14 -7.23
C ALA A 81 7.08 2.29 -8.41
N ASN A 82 7.48 1.03 -8.15
CA ASN A 82 7.88 0.09 -9.19
C ASN A 82 6.69 -0.26 -10.12
N CYS A 83 5.52 -0.51 -9.55
CA CYS A 83 4.28 -0.68 -10.31
C CYS A 83 4.00 0.50 -11.25
N GLU A 84 4.06 1.74 -10.75
CA GLU A 84 3.83 2.94 -11.58
C GLU A 84 4.83 3.05 -12.73
N LYS A 85 6.10 2.76 -12.46
CA LYS A 85 7.15 2.75 -13.47
C LYS A 85 6.86 1.74 -14.58
N GLU A 86 6.51 0.50 -14.22
CA GLU A 86 6.19 -0.54 -15.20
C GLU A 86 4.98 -0.16 -16.07
N LEU A 87 3.97 0.51 -15.50
CA LEU A 87 2.82 1.02 -16.27
C LEU A 87 3.25 2.09 -17.28
N ILE A 88 4.13 3.01 -16.89
CA ILE A 88 4.67 4.06 -17.76
C ILE A 88 5.48 3.44 -18.90
N ASP A 89 6.39 2.52 -18.59
CA ASP A 89 7.26 1.85 -19.56
C ASP A 89 6.46 1.00 -20.56
N ALA A 90 5.38 0.36 -20.09
CA ALA A 90 4.43 -0.36 -20.93
C ALA A 90 3.42 0.55 -21.66
N LYS A 91 3.51 1.87 -21.48
CA LYS A 91 2.60 2.89 -22.06
C LYS A 91 1.12 2.65 -21.69
N VAL A 92 0.86 2.07 -20.53
CA VAL A 92 -0.48 1.85 -19.99
C VAL A 92 -0.98 3.16 -19.37
N LYS A 93 -1.72 3.94 -20.17
CA LYS A 93 -2.34 5.19 -19.70
C LYS A 93 -3.78 4.94 -19.28
N ASN A 94 -4.01 4.84 -17.97
CA ASN A 94 -5.36 4.75 -17.41
C ASN A 94 -5.51 5.75 -16.25
N PRO A 95 -6.27 6.85 -16.42
CA PRO A 95 -6.46 7.85 -15.36
C PRO A 95 -7.02 7.29 -14.05
N ARG A 96 -7.84 6.23 -14.12
CA ARG A 96 -8.39 5.56 -12.94
C ARG A 96 -7.29 4.86 -12.15
N LEU A 97 -6.31 4.25 -12.81
CA LEU A 97 -5.15 3.62 -12.15
C LEU A 97 -4.23 4.67 -11.53
N LEU A 98 -3.95 5.75 -12.26
CA LEU A 98 -3.09 6.84 -11.75
C LEU A 98 -3.66 7.46 -10.47
N ALA A 99 -4.96 7.77 -10.45
CA ALA A 99 -5.61 8.32 -9.26
C ALA A 99 -5.57 7.34 -8.07
N ARG A 100 -5.76 6.04 -8.33
CA ARG A 100 -5.74 5.02 -7.28
C ARG A 100 -4.35 4.79 -6.70
N ASN A 101 -3.31 4.77 -7.54
CA ASN A 101 -1.92 4.72 -7.08
C ASN A 101 -1.56 5.98 -6.26
N GLN A 102 -2.05 7.16 -6.66
CA GLN A 102 -1.86 8.37 -5.87
C GLN A 102 -2.54 8.28 -4.50
N PHE A 103 -3.79 7.78 -4.43
CA PHE A 103 -4.43 7.56 -3.14
C PHE A 103 -3.66 6.56 -2.27
N MET A 104 -3.06 5.54 -2.87
CA MET A 104 -2.25 4.58 -2.13
C MET A 104 -1.05 5.25 -1.45
N LYS A 105 -0.35 6.15 -2.16
CA LYS A 105 0.77 6.92 -1.58
C LYS A 105 0.36 7.69 -0.33
N TYR A 106 -0.82 8.32 -0.32
CA TYR A 106 -1.31 9.01 0.86
C TYR A 106 -1.50 8.08 2.07
N TYR A 107 -2.01 6.86 1.86
CA TYR A 107 -2.14 5.90 2.95
C TYR A 107 -0.79 5.40 3.46
N ILE A 108 0.19 5.23 2.57
CA ILE A 108 1.56 4.84 2.94
C ILE A 108 2.20 5.97 3.75
N GLU A 109 2.14 7.21 3.27
CA GLU A 109 2.68 8.38 3.97
C GLU A 109 2.04 8.58 5.34
N MET A 110 0.69 8.56 5.42
CA MET A 110 0.00 8.65 6.71
C MET A 110 0.37 7.50 7.65
N GLY A 111 0.45 6.28 7.14
CA GLY A 111 0.81 5.11 7.94
C GLY A 111 2.25 5.19 8.45
N TYR A 112 3.18 5.66 7.63
CA TYR A 112 4.58 5.84 7.98
C TYR A 112 4.73 6.87 9.12
N GLU A 113 4.13 8.05 8.96
CA GLU A 113 4.21 9.11 9.98
C GLU A 113 3.61 8.68 11.32
N ILE A 114 2.48 7.95 11.30
CA ILE A 114 1.84 7.45 12.53
C ILE A 114 2.71 6.40 13.21
N THR A 115 3.26 5.44 12.45
CA THR A 115 4.12 4.39 13.01
C THR A 115 5.41 4.97 13.58
N SER A 116 6.05 5.93 12.90
CA SER A 116 7.22 6.64 13.43
C SER A 116 6.89 7.44 14.70
N THR A 117 5.69 8.05 14.78
CA THR A 117 5.26 8.74 16.01
C THR A 117 5.13 7.76 17.18
N LEU A 118 4.53 6.59 16.94
CA LEU A 118 4.35 5.56 17.97
C LEU A 118 5.67 4.95 18.45
N GLU A 119 6.66 4.79 17.57
CA GLU A 119 8.03 4.38 17.94
C GLU A 119 8.68 5.38 18.92
N LEU A 120 8.50 6.68 18.67
CA LEU A 120 9.05 7.73 19.53
C LEU A 120 8.32 7.85 20.88
N GLU A 121 7.03 7.51 20.91
CA GLU A 121 6.21 7.50 22.15
C GLU A 121 6.56 6.32 23.08
N ASN A 122 7.06 5.20 22.52
CA ASN A 122 7.42 3.99 23.28
C ASN A 122 8.89 3.55 23.09
N PRO A 123 9.89 4.39 23.44
CA PRO A 123 11.29 4.11 23.16
C PRO A 123 11.93 3.03 24.05
N ASN A 124 11.24 2.54 25.09
CA ASN A 124 11.85 1.82 26.23
C ASN A 124 11.23 0.44 26.56
N GLU A 125 10.42 -0.16 25.68
CA GLU A 125 10.07 -1.58 25.82
C GLU A 125 11.22 -2.44 25.24
N TYR A 126 12.22 -2.70 26.09
CA TYR A 126 13.37 -3.59 25.86
C TYR A 126 13.26 -4.85 26.73
#